data_AF-A0A1H1MSP1-F1
#
_entry.id   AF-A0A1H1MSP1-F1
#
_cell.length_a   1.000
_cell.length_b   1.000
_cell.length_c   1.000
_cell.angle_alpha   90.00
_cell.angle_beta   90.00
_cell.angle_gamma   90.00
#
_symmetry.space_group_name_H-M   'P 1'
#
loop_
_entity.id
_entity.type
_entity.pdbx_description
1 polymer ?
#
loop_
_entity_poly.entity_id
_entity_poly.type
_entity_poly.pdbx_seq_one_letter_code
_entity_poly.pdbx_strand_id
1 'polypeptide(L)'
;MKYLFKSGLLLLAFSVSLVSCRNEDDDSEKTEVERLMADPNNKVEVKDGGDKIKIETADGDEIKIKKDEGEYKKKVDRADGSETKVKVDDGEVKVKTDN
;
A
#
# COMPACT_ATOMS: atom_id res chain seq x y z
N MET A 1 46.55 -11.81 34.57
CA MET A 1 45.14 -12.09 34.20
C MET A 1 44.17 -11.38 35.16
N LYS A 2 44.06 -10.04 35.14
CA LYS A 2 43.10 -9.28 35.98
C LYS A 2 42.27 -8.24 35.21
N TYR A 3 42.57 -8.01 33.93
CA TYR A 3 41.88 -7.02 33.09
C TYR A 3 41.05 -7.65 31.96
N LEU A 4 41.14 -8.96 31.76
CA LEU A 4 40.44 -9.68 30.69
C LEU A 4 38.92 -9.82 30.96
N PHE A 5 38.50 -9.70 32.22
CA PHE A 5 37.08 -9.78 32.59
C PHE A 5 36.32 -8.45 32.47
N LYS A 6 37.03 -7.32 32.36
CA LYS A 6 36.42 -5.99 32.34
C LYS A 6 36.11 -5.46 30.94
N SER A 7 36.79 -5.99 29.92
CA SER A 7 36.60 -5.57 28.52
C SER A 7 35.60 -6.42 27.73
N GLY A 8 35.21 -7.59 28.24
CA GLY A 8 34.27 -8.49 27.54
C GLY A 8 32.80 -8.08 27.64
N LEU A 9 32.41 -7.42 28.74
CA LEU A 9 31.02 -7.06 29.01
C LEU A 9 30.51 -5.92 28.11
N LEU A 10 31.40 -5.06 27.61
CA LEU A 10 31.03 -3.89 26.80
C LEU A 10 30.76 -4.24 25.32
N LEU A 11 31.26 -5.38 24.84
CA LEU A 11 31.13 -5.79 23.44
C LEU A 11 29.80 -6.50 23.14
N LEU A 12 29.10 -6.97 24.18
CA LEU A 12 27.86 -7.75 24.03
C LEU A 12 26.59 -6.88 23.98
N ALA A 13 26.68 -5.62 24.44
CA ALA A 13 25.56 -4.67 24.40
C ALA A 13 25.36 -4.01 23.03
N PHE A 14 26.35 -4.06 22.13
CA PHE A 14 26.28 -3.42 20.81
C PHE A 14 25.54 -4.26 19.75
N SER A 15 25.37 -5.56 20.01
CA SER A 15 24.78 -6.50 19.05
C SER A 15 23.24 -6.52 19.05
N VAL A 16 22.59 -6.01 20.10
CA VAL A 16 21.11 -6.01 20.20
C VAL A 16 20.48 -4.84 19.44
N SER A 17 21.26 -3.80 19.14
CA SER A 17 20.82 -2.60 18.41
C SER A 17 20.53 -2.84 16.91
N LEU A 18 20.96 -3.96 16.33
CA LEU A 18 20.68 -4.29 14.93
C LEU A 18 19.44 -5.19 14.73
N VAL A 19 18.80 -5.66 15.81
CA VAL A 19 17.57 -6.48 15.76
C VAL A 19 16.29 -5.67 16.01
N SER A 20 16.40 -4.39 16.38
CA SER A 20 15.24 -3.57 16.78
C SER A 20 14.67 -2.66 15.67
N CYS A 21 14.81 -3.03 14.39
CA CYS A 21 14.10 -2.40 13.26
C CYS A 21 13.72 -3.44 12.19
N ARG A 22 13.27 -4.62 12.62
CA ARG A 22 12.63 -5.60 11.73
C ARG A 22 11.30 -6.02 12.35
N ASN A 23 10.52 -5.03 12.77
CA ASN A 23 9.13 -5.25 13.16
C ASN A 23 8.37 -3.92 13.10
N GLU A 24 7.92 -3.57 11.90
CA GLU A 24 6.56 -3.09 11.76
C GLU A 24 5.87 -4.14 10.90
N ASP A 25 5.03 -4.91 11.57
CA ASP A 25 3.99 -5.75 10.99
C ASP A 25 3.26 -4.98 9.88
N ASP A 26 3.57 -5.30 8.62
CA ASP A 26 2.80 -4.87 7.43
C ASP A 26 1.49 -5.67 7.32
N ASP A 27 0.83 -5.94 8.46
CA ASP A 27 -0.29 -6.90 8.58
C ASP A 27 -1.63 -6.21 8.88
N SER A 28 -1.75 -4.91 8.64
CA SER A 28 -2.97 -4.14 8.96
C SER A 28 -3.54 -3.27 7.85
N GLU A 29 -3.06 -3.36 6.62
CA GLU A 29 -3.61 -2.54 5.53
C GLU A 29 -3.99 -3.41 4.34
N LYS A 30 -5.09 -4.17 4.48
CA LYS A 30 -5.93 -4.41 3.30
C LYS A 30 -6.13 -3.07 2.64
N THR A 31 -5.55 -2.89 1.45
CA THR A 31 -5.61 -1.63 0.72
C THR A 31 -7.07 -1.19 0.65
N GLU A 32 -7.35 0.12 0.68
CA GLU A 32 -8.72 0.66 0.61
C GLU A 32 -9.54 -0.02 -0.50
N VAL A 33 -8.88 -0.30 -1.62
CA VAL A 33 -9.40 -1.07 -2.75
C VAL A 33 -9.86 -2.49 -2.36
N GLU A 34 -9.05 -3.24 -1.64
CA GLU A 34 -9.37 -4.62 -1.25
C GLU A 34 -10.55 -4.68 -0.27
N ARG A 35 -10.66 -3.69 0.63
CA ARG A 35 -11.82 -3.54 1.51
C ARG A 35 -13.09 -3.26 0.70
N LEU A 36 -12.99 -2.38 -0.30
CA LEU A 36 -14.10 -2.05 -1.19
C LEU A 36 -14.51 -3.23 -2.08
N MET A 37 -13.57 -4.09 -2.48
CA MET A 37 -13.90 -5.32 -3.23
C MET A 37 -14.56 -6.40 -2.38
N ALA A 38 -14.27 -6.44 -1.07
CA ALA A 38 -14.83 -7.43 -0.16
C ALA A 38 -16.28 -7.11 0.26
N ASP A 39 -16.72 -5.86 0.08
CA ASP A 39 -18.08 -5.46 0.43
C ASP A 39 -19.10 -5.95 -0.62
N PRO A 40 -20.11 -6.75 -0.22
CA PRO A 40 -21.10 -7.28 -1.14
C PRO A 40 -22.08 -6.24 -1.69
N ASN A 41 -22.16 -5.05 -1.09
CA ASN A 41 -22.98 -3.94 -1.59
C ASN A 41 -22.27 -3.19 -2.72
N ASN A 42 -20.96 -3.34 -2.86
CA ASN A 42 -20.19 -2.71 -3.91
C ASN A 42 -20.23 -3.57 -5.18
N LYS A 43 -20.40 -2.91 -6.33
CA LYS A 43 -20.38 -3.58 -7.62
C LYS A 43 -18.95 -3.62 -8.14
N VAL A 44 -18.37 -4.82 -8.14
CA VAL A 44 -17.02 -5.07 -8.68
C VAL A 44 -17.14 -5.68 -10.08
N GLU A 45 -16.49 -5.04 -11.05
CA GLU A 45 -16.42 -5.51 -12.43
C GLU A 45 -14.96 -5.71 -12.83
N VAL A 46 -14.57 -6.97 -13.05
CA VAL A 46 -13.22 -7.35 -13.50
C VAL A 46 -13.26 -7.63 -14.99
N LYS A 47 -12.37 -7.00 -15.73
CA LYS A 47 -12.21 -7.10 -17.19
C LYS A 47 -10.77 -7.47 -17.54
N ASP A 48 -10.60 -7.94 -18.78
CA ASP A 48 -9.29 -8.30 -19.33
C ASP A 48 -8.54 -9.29 -18.42
N GLY A 49 -9.24 -10.30 -17.89
CA GLY A 49 -8.63 -11.34 -17.04
C GLY A 49 -8.08 -10.86 -15.68
N GLY A 50 -8.30 -9.61 -15.29
CA GLY A 50 -7.74 -9.02 -14.07
C GLY A 50 -7.01 -7.69 -14.28
N ASP A 51 -6.71 -7.32 -15.52
CA ASP A 51 -5.94 -6.12 -15.84
C ASP A 51 -6.74 -4.82 -15.63
N LYS A 52 -8.07 -4.90 -15.72
CA LYS A 52 -8.97 -3.77 -15.47
C LYS A 52 -9.97 -4.14 -14.40
N ILE A 53 -10.03 -3.34 -13.34
CA ILE A 53 -11.00 -3.54 -12.26
C ILE A 53 -11.74 -2.23 -12.02
N LYS A 54 -13.07 -2.29 -12.05
CA LYS A 54 -13.95 -1.17 -11.71
C LYS A 54 -14.73 -1.53 -10.46
N ILE A 55 -14.75 -0.65 -9.47
CA ILE A 55 -15.54 -0.80 -8.24
C ILE A 55 -16.46 0.40 -8.16
N GLU A 56 -17.75 0.16 -8.02
CA GLU A 56 -18.76 1.19 -7.76
C GLU A 56 -19.33 0.94 -6.38
N THR A 57 -19.18 1.92 -5.50
CA THR A 57 -19.63 1.83 -4.10
C THR A 57 -21.09 2.24 -3.98
N ALA A 58 -21.78 1.76 -2.95
CA ALA A 58 -23.16 2.14 -2.68
C ALA A 58 -23.32 3.65 -2.40
N ASP A 59 -22.29 4.28 -1.85
CA ASP A 59 -22.23 5.73 -1.58
C ASP A 59 -22.05 6.58 -2.84
N GLY A 60 -21.78 5.97 -4.00
CA GLY A 60 -21.61 6.64 -5.28
C GLY A 60 -20.16 6.92 -5.67
N ASP A 61 -19.18 6.48 -4.88
CA ASP A 61 -17.76 6.54 -5.26
C ASP A 61 -17.46 5.49 -6.34
N GLU A 62 -16.66 5.86 -7.34
CA GLU A 62 -16.24 5.02 -8.45
C GLU A 62 -14.71 4.89 -8.48
N ILE A 63 -14.20 3.67 -8.35
CA ILE A 63 -12.77 3.36 -8.43
C ILE A 63 -12.50 2.58 -9.72
N LYS A 64 -11.55 3.05 -10.52
CA LYS A 64 -11.04 2.35 -11.72
C LYS A 64 -9.57 2.06 -11.55
N ILE A 65 -9.19 0.80 -11.70
CA ILE A 65 -7.81 0.32 -11.65
C ILE A 65 -7.50 -0.30 -13.00
N LYS A 66 -6.41 0.13 -13.61
CA LYS A 66 -5.88 -0.41 -14.86
C LYS A 66 -4.41 -0.74 -14.63
N LYS A 67 -4.07 -2.01 -14.81
CA LYS A 67 -2.70 -2.52 -14.75
C LYS A 67 -2.31 -2.90 -16.17
N ASP A 68 -1.25 -2.30 -16.66
CA ASP A 68 -0.59 -2.66 -17.91
C ASP A 68 0.86 -3.06 -17.59
N GLU A 69 1.58 -3.60 -18.57
CA GLU A 69 2.94 -4.12 -18.40
C GLU A 69 3.92 -3.01 -17.99
N GLY A 70 4.20 -2.88 -16.68
CA GLY A 70 5.06 -1.83 -16.10
C GLY A 70 4.36 -0.51 -15.77
N GLU A 71 3.07 -0.37 -16.10
CA GLU A 71 2.28 0.84 -15.84
C GLU A 71 1.06 0.52 -14.96
N TYR A 72 0.83 1.30 -13.91
CA TYR A 72 -0.36 1.18 -13.07
C TYR A 72 -1.11 2.51 -13.02
N LYS A 73 -2.41 2.49 -13.30
CA LYS A 73 -3.29 3.66 -13.24
C LYS A 73 -4.48 3.37 -12.31
N LYS A 74 -4.62 4.16 -11.25
CA LYS A 74 -5.80 4.17 -10.36
C LYS A 74 -6.50 5.52 -10.46
N LYS A 75 -7.81 5.51 -10.68
CA LYS A 75 -8.69 6.67 -10.58
C LYS A 75 -9.72 6.41 -9.50
N VAL A 76 -9.92 7.38 -8.61
CA VAL A 76 -10.93 7.38 -7.56
C VAL A 76 -11.76 8.63 -7.76
N ASP A 77 -12.99 8.47 -8.19
CA ASP A 77 -13.99 9.52 -8.29
C ASP A 77 -14.89 9.40 -7.05
N ARG A 78 -14.93 10.42 -6.20
CA ARG A 78 -15.77 10.41 -4.99
C ARG A 78 -17.10 11.11 -5.23
N ALA A 79 -18.14 10.69 -4.52
CA ALA A 79 -19.48 11.29 -4.59
C ALA A 79 -19.48 12.77 -4.20
N ASP A 80 -18.52 13.21 -3.38
CA ASP A 80 -18.29 14.61 -3.00
C ASP A 80 -17.78 15.49 -4.16
N GLY A 81 -17.47 14.91 -5.32
CA GLY A 81 -16.98 15.60 -6.51
C GLY A 81 -15.45 15.64 -6.61
N SER A 82 -14.74 15.25 -5.55
CA SER A 82 -13.28 15.13 -5.57
C SER A 82 -12.83 13.94 -6.42
N GLU A 83 -11.82 14.14 -7.26
CA GLU A 83 -11.20 13.07 -8.04
C GLU A 83 -9.72 12.92 -7.71
N THR A 84 -9.25 11.68 -7.58
CA THR A 84 -7.84 11.35 -7.35
C THR A 84 -7.35 10.41 -8.43
N LYS A 85 -6.28 10.79 -9.12
CA LYS A 85 -5.62 10.00 -10.17
C LYS A 85 -4.21 9.66 -9.70
N VAL A 86 -3.91 8.37 -9.60
CA VAL A 86 -2.57 7.85 -9.34
C VAL A 86 -2.09 7.14 -10.60
N LYS A 87 -0.93 7.52 -11.11
CA LYS A 87 -0.23 6.81 -12.19
C LYS A 87 1.16 6.40 -11.69
N VAL A 88 1.54 5.16 -11.92
CA VAL A 88 2.88 4.65 -11.68
C VAL A 88 3.44 4.24 -13.03
N ASP A 89 4.54 4.87 -13.41
CA ASP A 89 5.25 4.67 -14.68
C ASP A 89 6.68 4.28 -14.32
N ASP A 90 7.06 3.02 -14.53
CA ASP A 90 8.45 2.54 -14.34
C ASP A 90 9.10 2.92 -12.98
N GLY A 91 8.30 2.94 -11.90
CA GLY A 91 8.73 3.30 -10.55
C GLY A 91 8.51 4.77 -10.16
N GLU A 92 8.13 5.65 -11.09
CA GLU A 92 7.75 7.04 -10.79
C GLU A 92 6.24 7.13 -10.48
N VAL A 93 5.91 7.58 -9.26
CA VAL A 93 4.52 7.75 -8.82
C VAL A 93 4.07 9.20 -9.03
N LYS A 94 3.06 9.39 -9.89
CA LYS A 94 2.38 10.67 -10.14
C LYS A 94 0.99 10.65 -9.52
N VAL A 95 0.77 11.45 -8.48
CA VAL A 95 -0.55 11.65 -7.86
C VAL A 95 -1.10 13.02 -8.25
N LYS A 96 -2.35 13.07 -8.68
CA LYS A 96 -3.13 14.29 -8.90
C LYS A 96 -4.44 14.18 -8.13
N THR A 97 -4.78 15.22 -7.39
CA THR A 97 -6.05 15.34 -6.68
C THR A 97 -6.69 16.63 -7.14
N ASP A 98 -7.89 16.53 -7.73
CA ASP A 98 -8.70 17.64 -8.15
C ASP A 98 -9.90 17.75 -7.16
N ASN A 99 -10.24 18.96 -6.71
CA ASN A 99 -11.30 19.28 -5.74
C ASN A 99 -12.12 20.46 -6.26
#